data_AF-A0A5K1EYA1-F1
#
_entry.id   AF-A0A5K1EYA1-F1
#
_cell.length_a   1.000
_cell.length_b   1.000
_cell.length_c   1.000
_cell.angle_alpha   90.00
_cell.angle_beta   90.00
_cell.angle_gamma   90.00
#
_symmetry.space_group_name_H-M   'P 1'
#
loop_
_entity.id
_entity.type
_entity.pdbx_description
1 polymer ?
#
loop_
_entity_poly.entity_id
_entity_poly.type
_entity_poly.pdbx_seq_one_letter_code
_entity_poly.pdbx_strand_id
1 'polypeptide(L)'
;LLSASSMGSSVSPLLKQELVAQVSESIESNSSSYEHIISLYEVLARVHGKNIVPHIRDIMSTIISTLTSSAGCFTIHQACANVVPAIARYGMDPLSPDNEKSSIIDSLARPLSEVLMGRHEFLASGAALCLKALVESDDWRFASNQTVNMVCLNLSRALEEQVTQTHSHMGLVVSLAKCNPLILEGYALSLIRSVIDICGPEETEISAQKHLNAIQLINSVLKHVDPSSICSEMEQILLFLEKCHSDQFVSSAAAQALLNARTIA
;
A
#
# COMPACT_ATOMS: atom_id res chain seq x y z
N LEU A 1 34.36 -0.06 0.07
CA LEU A 1 34.76 1.30 -0.39
C LEU A 1 34.00 1.67 -1.66
N LEU A 2 32.67 1.71 -1.58
CA LEU A 2 31.83 2.32 -2.62
C LEU A 2 31.27 3.60 -2.01
N SER A 3 31.52 4.69 -2.71
CA SER A 3 31.39 6.07 -2.27
C SER A 3 29.94 6.44 -2.02
N ALA A 4 29.75 7.29 -1.00
CA ALA A 4 28.52 8.00 -0.64
C ALA A 4 28.03 9.01 -1.72
N SER A 5 28.28 8.74 -3.01
CA SER A 5 28.05 9.70 -4.10
C SER A 5 26.83 9.40 -4.97
N SER A 6 25.99 8.42 -4.64
CA SER A 6 24.76 8.15 -5.42
C SER A 6 23.45 8.50 -4.69
N MET A 7 23.48 9.15 -3.52
CA MET A 7 22.27 9.67 -2.89
C MET A 7 22.03 11.12 -3.35
N GLY A 8 20.84 11.33 -3.90
CA GLY A 8 20.45 12.49 -4.70
C GLY A 8 20.77 13.86 -4.10
N SER A 9 21.08 14.79 -4.99
CA SER A 9 21.49 16.16 -4.74
C SER A 9 20.43 17.09 -4.13
N SER A 10 19.27 16.61 -3.66
CA SER A 10 18.12 17.48 -3.33
C SER A 10 17.74 17.64 -1.85
N VAL A 11 18.49 17.08 -0.89
CA VAL A 11 18.22 17.36 0.55
C VAL A 11 18.86 18.70 0.97
N SER A 12 18.12 19.54 1.71
CA SER A 12 18.60 20.86 2.18
C SER A 12 19.87 20.71 3.06
N PRO A 13 20.79 21.69 3.08
CA PRO A 13 22.07 21.56 3.81
C PRO A 13 21.92 21.28 5.31
N LEU A 14 20.83 21.77 5.91
CA LEU A 14 20.50 21.58 7.33
C LEU A 14 20.05 20.15 7.62
N LEU A 15 19.14 19.60 6.80
CA LEU A 15 18.74 18.20 6.92
C LEU A 15 19.91 17.27 6.61
N LYS A 16 20.77 17.62 5.65
CA LYS A 16 22.02 16.88 5.36
C LYS A 16 22.97 16.87 6.55
N GLN A 17 23.21 18.00 7.21
CA GLN A 17 24.10 18.05 8.37
C GLN A 17 23.58 17.22 9.54
N GLU A 18 22.27 17.26 9.81
CA GLU A 18 21.66 16.49 10.90
C GLU A 18 21.56 14.99 10.58
N LEU A 19 21.26 14.63 9.33
CA LEU A 19 21.36 13.24 8.85
C LEU A 19 22.79 12.71 9.02
N VAL A 20 23.80 13.51 8.67
CA VAL A 20 25.20 13.11 8.82
C VAL A 20 25.58 12.96 10.30
N ALA A 21 25.08 13.81 11.19
CA ALA A 21 25.31 13.70 12.63
C ALA A 21 24.66 12.42 13.21
N GLN A 22 23.40 12.15 12.90
CA GLN A 22 22.68 10.96 13.40
C GLN A 22 23.15 9.66 12.74
N VAL A 23 23.63 9.71 11.49
CA VAL A 23 24.28 8.57 10.81
C VAL A 23 25.68 8.30 11.41
N SER A 24 26.39 9.32 11.88
CA SER A 24 27.72 9.14 12.49
C SER A 24 27.66 8.42 13.84
N GLU A 25 26.57 8.56 14.60
CA GLU A 25 26.35 7.81 15.85
C GLU A 25 25.96 6.34 15.63
N SER A 26 25.43 5.98 14.45
CA SER A 26 24.85 4.65 14.21
C SER A 26 25.72 3.69 13.39
N ILE A 27 26.81 4.18 12.78
CA ILE A 27 27.79 3.37 12.00
C ILE A 27 28.48 2.28 12.86
N GLU A 28 28.35 2.31 14.19
CA GLU A 28 28.85 1.23 15.06
C GLU A 28 28.05 -0.08 15.00
N SER A 29 26.89 -0.11 14.33
CA SER A 29 26.06 -1.33 14.20
C SER A 29 25.82 -1.74 12.74
N ASN A 30 26.34 -2.92 12.37
CA ASN A 30 26.37 -3.50 11.01
C ASN A 30 24.99 -3.95 10.44
N SER A 31 23.90 -3.19 10.63
CA SER A 31 22.64 -3.41 9.89
C SER A 31 22.57 -2.53 8.64
N SER A 32 21.93 -3.03 7.57
CA SER A 32 21.97 -2.45 6.22
C SER A 32 21.66 -0.94 6.20
N SER A 33 22.65 -0.14 5.74
CA SER A 33 22.63 1.33 5.79
C SER A 33 21.33 1.98 5.29
N TYR A 34 20.65 1.37 4.31
CA TYR A 34 19.41 1.90 3.73
C TYR A 34 18.20 1.79 4.66
N GLU A 35 18.03 0.68 5.39
CA GLU A 35 16.91 0.52 6.34
C GLU A 35 17.00 1.56 7.46
N HIS A 36 18.23 1.78 7.95
CA HIS A 36 18.50 2.78 8.97
C HIS A 36 18.21 4.21 8.47
N ILE A 37 18.67 4.57 7.27
CA ILE A 37 18.41 5.89 6.67
C ILE A 37 16.91 6.12 6.46
N ILE A 38 16.17 5.12 5.99
CA ILE A 38 14.72 5.25 5.83
C ILE A 38 14.04 5.46 7.19
N SER A 39 14.38 4.64 8.18
CA SER A 39 13.80 4.74 9.52
C SER A 39 14.07 6.09 10.20
N LEU A 40 15.16 6.77 9.83
CA LEU A 40 15.46 8.12 10.32
C LEU A 40 14.40 9.16 9.91
N TYR A 41 13.73 8.99 8.78
CA TYR A 41 12.66 9.90 8.37
C TYR A 41 11.47 9.89 9.33
N GLU A 42 11.20 8.77 10.00
CA GLU A 42 10.18 8.72 11.06
C GLU A 42 10.59 9.62 12.25
N VAL A 43 11.86 9.55 12.65
CA VAL A 43 12.41 10.40 13.72
C VAL A 43 12.36 11.87 13.31
N LEU A 44 12.77 12.19 12.08
CA LEU A 44 12.74 13.55 11.55
C LEU A 44 11.31 14.10 11.49
N ALA A 45 10.34 13.30 11.02
CA ALA A 45 8.94 13.70 11.01
C ALA A 45 8.47 14.05 12.43
N ARG A 46 8.76 13.19 13.41
CA ARG A 46 8.39 13.40 14.81
C ARG A 46 9.03 14.63 15.44
N VAL A 47 10.32 14.88 15.16
CA VAL A 47 11.08 16.00 15.74
C VAL A 47 10.73 17.33 15.09
N HIS A 48 10.58 17.35 13.76
CA HIS A 48 10.38 18.59 13.01
C HIS A 48 8.90 18.91 12.75
N GLY A 49 7.99 17.95 12.96
CA GLY A 49 6.56 18.12 12.78
C GLY A 49 6.24 18.70 11.39
N LYS A 50 5.42 19.76 11.35
CA LYS A 50 5.06 20.46 10.10
C LYS A 50 6.24 20.99 9.26
N ASN A 51 7.42 21.17 9.85
CA ASN A 51 8.60 21.61 9.10
C ASN A 51 9.12 20.52 8.14
N ILE A 52 8.63 19.28 8.24
CA ILE A 52 8.93 18.22 7.28
C ILE A 52 8.17 18.40 5.95
N VAL A 53 7.04 19.12 5.96
CA VAL A 53 6.11 19.22 4.82
C VAL A 53 6.78 19.72 3.53
N PRO A 54 7.61 20.78 3.55
CA PRO A 54 8.32 21.25 2.35
C PRO A 54 9.26 20.20 1.73
N HIS A 55 9.65 19.17 2.50
CA HIS A 55 10.60 18.14 2.09
C HIS A 55 9.94 16.82 1.70
N ILE A 56 8.61 16.70 1.77
CA ILE A 56 7.88 15.46 1.44
C ILE A 56 8.27 14.94 0.06
N ARG A 57 8.40 15.83 -0.93
CA ARG A 57 8.78 15.42 -2.30
C ARG A 57 10.13 14.70 -2.34
N ASP A 58 11.14 15.24 -1.67
CA ASP A 58 12.50 14.66 -1.66
C ASP A 58 12.53 13.35 -0.86
N ILE A 59 11.77 13.29 0.23
CA ILE A 59 11.63 12.08 1.05
C ILE A 59 10.94 10.97 0.25
N MET A 60 9.83 11.27 -0.41
CA MET A 60 9.13 10.31 -1.27
C MET A 60 10.00 9.85 -2.43
N SER A 61 10.76 10.75 -3.06
CA SER A 61 11.73 10.35 -4.10
C SER A 61 12.79 9.38 -3.55
N THR A 62 13.23 9.59 -2.30
CA THR A 62 14.17 8.67 -1.63
C THR A 62 13.52 7.32 -1.37
N ILE A 63 12.28 7.30 -0.84
CA ILE A 63 11.51 6.07 -0.62
C ILE A 63 11.36 5.27 -1.92
N ILE A 64 10.93 5.91 -3.02
CA ILE A 64 10.78 5.23 -4.32
C ILE A 64 12.12 4.67 -4.81
N SER A 65 13.21 5.44 -4.69
CA SER A 65 14.54 4.97 -5.06
C SER A 65 15.00 3.78 -4.23
N THR A 66 14.72 3.80 -2.92
CA THR A 66 15.08 2.71 -2.00
C THR A 66 14.24 1.46 -2.26
N LEU A 67 12.94 1.59 -2.52
CA LEU A 67 12.10 0.47 -2.93
C LEU A 67 12.57 -0.13 -4.26
N THR A 68 13.07 0.69 -5.18
CA THR A 68 13.63 0.23 -6.46
C THR A 68 14.94 -0.53 -6.28
N SER A 69 15.78 -0.15 -5.31
CA SER A 69 17.06 -0.82 -5.05
C SER A 69 17.01 -1.89 -3.96
N SER A 70 15.84 -2.14 -3.35
CA SER A 70 15.68 -3.02 -2.20
C SER A 70 15.84 -4.52 -2.52
N ALA A 71 15.82 -4.89 -3.81
CA ALA A 71 15.75 -6.27 -4.27
C ALA A 71 14.64 -7.10 -3.58
N GLY A 72 13.54 -6.45 -3.17
CA GLY A 72 12.41 -7.11 -2.49
C GLY A 72 12.62 -7.35 -1.00
N CYS A 73 13.62 -6.72 -0.37
CA CYS A 73 13.87 -6.86 1.06
C CYS A 73 12.67 -6.41 1.89
N PHE A 74 12.07 -7.34 2.62
CA PHE A 74 10.87 -7.09 3.43
C PHE A 74 11.09 -6.02 4.50
N THR A 75 12.25 -6.02 5.19
CA THR A 75 12.52 -5.01 6.24
C THR A 75 12.58 -3.60 5.67
N ILE A 76 13.14 -3.44 4.47
CA ILE A 76 13.17 -2.15 3.77
C ILE A 76 11.76 -1.70 3.37
N HIS A 77 10.94 -2.62 2.83
CA HIS A 77 9.55 -2.30 2.48
C HIS A 77 8.76 -1.87 3.72
N GLN A 78 8.94 -2.57 4.83
CA GLN A 78 8.29 -2.24 6.10
C GLN A 78 8.76 -0.90 6.66
N ALA A 79 10.06 -0.61 6.61
CA ALA A 79 10.59 0.69 7.03
C ALA A 79 9.98 1.83 6.19
N CYS A 80 9.90 1.67 4.87
CA CYS A 80 9.23 2.66 4.00
C CYS A 80 7.75 2.82 4.38
N ALA A 81 7.05 1.72 4.64
CA ALA A 81 5.64 1.72 5.00
C ALA A 81 5.34 2.36 6.37
N ASN A 82 6.31 2.38 7.28
CA ASN A 82 6.18 3.06 8.58
C ASN A 82 6.40 4.57 8.45
N VAL A 83 7.34 5.00 7.58
CA VAL A 83 7.68 6.40 7.39
C VAL A 83 6.53 7.21 6.81
N VAL A 84 5.83 6.67 5.81
CA VAL A 84 4.74 7.38 5.10
C VAL A 84 3.62 7.86 6.04
N PRO A 85 3.00 7.00 6.88
CA PRO A 85 2.00 7.46 7.84
C PRO A 85 2.60 8.31 8.97
N ALA A 86 3.87 8.12 9.34
CA ALA A 86 4.52 9.00 10.33
C ALA A 86 4.65 10.44 9.82
N ILE A 87 5.00 10.62 8.54
CA ILE A 87 5.05 11.95 7.91
C ILE A 87 3.65 12.58 7.87
N ALA A 88 2.61 11.81 7.54
CA ALA A 88 1.24 12.31 7.60
C ALA A 88 0.88 12.78 9.01
N ARG A 89 1.10 11.92 10.01
CA ARG A 89 0.78 12.18 11.42
C ARG A 89 1.47 13.41 12.00
N TYR A 90 2.79 13.51 11.83
CA TYR A 90 3.57 14.58 12.46
C TYR A 90 3.65 15.83 11.58
N GLY A 91 3.50 15.69 10.27
CA GLY A 91 3.49 16.81 9.33
C GLY A 91 2.20 17.65 9.39
N MET A 92 1.10 17.09 9.90
CA MET A 92 -0.17 17.80 10.03
C MET A 92 -0.26 18.58 11.35
N ASP A 93 -0.45 19.90 11.23
CA ASP A 93 -0.87 20.73 12.36
C ASP A 93 -2.36 20.46 12.64
N PRO A 94 -2.79 20.08 13.85
CA PRO A 94 -4.21 19.86 14.15
C PRO A 94 -5.09 21.08 13.82
N LEU A 95 -4.52 22.28 13.92
CA LEU A 95 -5.18 23.55 13.65
C LEU A 95 -5.16 23.93 12.16
N SER A 96 -4.44 23.20 11.30
CA SER A 96 -4.43 23.53 9.88
C SER A 96 -5.77 23.19 9.21
N PRO A 97 -6.17 23.97 8.19
CA PRO A 97 -7.31 23.67 7.36
C PRO A 97 -7.22 22.28 6.69
N ASP A 98 -8.37 21.62 6.50
CA ASP A 98 -8.42 20.28 5.91
C ASP A 98 -7.85 20.21 4.49
N ASN A 99 -7.87 21.30 3.71
CA ASN A 99 -7.26 21.33 2.38
C ASN A 99 -5.73 21.24 2.44
N GLU A 100 -5.08 21.81 3.46
CA GLU A 100 -3.64 21.62 3.67
C GLU A 100 -3.34 20.19 4.07
N LYS A 101 -4.11 19.61 5.00
CA LYS A 101 -3.97 18.19 5.40
C LYS A 101 -4.17 17.25 4.22
N SER A 102 -5.16 17.54 3.38
CA SER A 102 -5.42 16.78 2.15
C SER A 102 -4.26 16.88 1.15
N SER A 103 -3.63 18.05 1.02
CA SER A 103 -2.44 18.22 0.16
C SER A 103 -1.23 17.41 0.63
N ILE A 104 -1.08 17.20 1.94
CA ILE A 104 -0.04 16.34 2.52
C ILE A 104 -0.31 14.89 2.15
N ILE A 105 -1.54 14.40 2.34
CA ILE A 105 -1.93 13.04 1.94
C ILE A 105 -1.72 12.83 0.44
N ASP A 106 -2.14 13.77 -0.40
CA ASP A 106 -1.93 13.69 -1.85
C ASP A 106 -0.45 13.63 -2.23
N SER A 107 0.40 14.46 -1.59
CA SER A 107 1.85 14.48 -1.82
C SER A 107 2.55 13.17 -1.45
N LEU A 108 2.01 12.43 -0.48
CA LEU A 108 2.48 11.11 -0.07
C LEU A 108 1.93 10.01 -0.99
N ALA A 109 0.63 10.03 -1.26
CA ALA A 109 -0.06 8.94 -1.96
C ALA A 109 0.24 8.93 -3.47
N ARG A 110 0.35 10.10 -4.11
CA ARG A 110 0.52 10.22 -5.56
C ARG A 110 1.75 9.49 -6.11
N PRO A 111 2.99 9.75 -5.64
CA PRO A 111 4.16 9.06 -6.19
C PRO A 111 4.11 7.54 -5.98
N LEU A 112 3.52 7.07 -4.88
CA LEU A 112 3.32 5.63 -4.64
C LEU A 112 2.28 5.05 -5.61
N SER A 113 1.20 5.78 -5.85
CA SER A 113 0.13 5.36 -6.76
C SER A 113 0.62 5.27 -8.21
N GLU A 114 1.48 6.19 -8.64
CA GLU A 114 2.07 6.21 -9.99
C GLU A 114 2.95 4.99 -10.27
N VAL A 115 3.58 4.41 -9.23
CA VAL A 115 4.45 3.23 -9.37
C VAL A 115 3.75 1.90 -9.05
N LEU A 116 2.45 1.90 -8.71
CA LEU A 116 1.68 0.67 -8.49
C LEU A 116 1.69 -0.26 -9.71
N MET A 117 1.68 0.32 -10.91
CA MET A 117 1.76 -0.41 -12.18
C MET A 117 3.22 -0.64 -12.62
N GLY A 118 4.19 -0.55 -11.71
CA GLY A 118 5.60 -0.67 -12.02
C GLY A 118 5.97 -2.04 -12.58
N ARG A 119 6.87 -2.06 -13.57
CA ARG A 119 7.42 -3.30 -14.17
C ARG A 119 8.30 -4.10 -13.21
N HIS A 120 8.75 -3.47 -12.12
CA HIS A 120 9.55 -4.13 -11.08
C HIS A 120 8.64 -4.56 -9.94
N GLU A 121 8.49 -5.86 -9.74
CA GLU A 121 7.58 -6.45 -8.74
C GLU A 121 7.84 -5.92 -7.33
N PHE A 122 9.10 -5.85 -6.89
CA PHE A 122 9.44 -5.35 -5.56
C PHE A 122 9.09 -3.87 -5.37
N LEU A 123 9.23 -3.03 -6.40
CA LEU A 123 8.83 -1.62 -6.34
C LEU A 123 7.31 -1.50 -6.20
N ALA A 124 6.56 -2.18 -7.07
CA ALA A 124 5.10 -2.18 -7.04
C ALA A 124 4.57 -2.71 -5.69
N SER A 125 5.14 -3.83 -5.22
CA SER A 125 4.80 -4.46 -3.95
C SER A 125 5.09 -3.56 -2.74
N GLY A 126 6.26 -2.91 -2.73
CA GLY A 126 6.63 -1.97 -1.67
C GLY A 126 5.76 -0.72 -1.68
N ALA A 127 5.43 -0.19 -2.85
CA ALA A 127 4.54 0.96 -2.98
C ALA A 127 3.11 0.63 -2.51
N ALA A 128 2.59 -0.54 -2.88
CA ALA A 128 1.30 -1.04 -2.40
C ALA A 128 1.29 -1.19 -0.86
N LEU A 129 2.38 -1.69 -0.26
CA LEU A 129 2.51 -1.79 1.19
C LEU A 129 2.53 -0.41 1.87
N CYS A 130 3.25 0.56 1.30
CA CYS A 130 3.29 1.94 1.81
C CYS A 130 1.92 2.62 1.73
N LEU A 131 1.21 2.47 0.60
CA LEU A 131 -0.15 2.98 0.45
C LEU A 131 -1.11 2.30 1.41
N LYS A 132 -0.97 0.99 1.63
CA LYS A 132 -1.80 0.24 2.58
C LYS A 132 -1.65 0.84 3.98
N ALA A 133 -0.41 1.04 4.43
CA ALA A 133 -0.13 1.62 5.73
C ALA A 133 -0.64 3.06 5.86
N LEU A 134 -0.59 3.85 4.78
CA LEU A 134 -1.17 5.20 4.75
C LEU A 134 -2.70 5.15 4.86
N VAL A 135 -3.38 4.27 4.10
CA VAL A 135 -4.85 4.11 4.13
C VAL A 135 -5.35 3.63 5.49
N GLU A 136 -4.58 2.78 6.17
CA GLU A 136 -4.89 2.28 7.52
C GLU A 136 -4.59 3.31 8.63
N SER A 137 -3.97 4.44 8.31
CA SER A 137 -3.67 5.49 9.29
C SER A 137 -4.88 6.39 9.59
N ASP A 138 -4.95 6.92 10.81
CA ASP A 138 -6.01 7.86 11.23
C ASP A 138 -6.07 9.13 10.35
N ASP A 139 -4.91 9.54 9.81
CA ASP A 139 -4.75 10.73 8.99
C ASP A 139 -5.33 10.57 7.58
N TRP A 140 -5.59 9.33 7.14
CA TRP A 140 -6.23 9.05 5.85
C TRP A 140 -7.63 9.65 5.73
N ARG A 141 -8.30 9.96 6.85
CA ARG A 141 -9.59 10.66 6.84
C ARG A 141 -9.54 12.03 6.12
N PHE A 142 -8.35 12.61 5.96
CA PHE A 142 -8.14 13.86 5.23
C PHE A 142 -7.89 13.65 3.73
N ALA A 143 -7.82 12.42 3.25
CA ALA A 143 -7.67 12.11 1.83
C ALA A 143 -8.85 12.68 1.03
N SER A 144 -8.56 13.40 -0.04
CA SER A 144 -9.61 13.87 -0.95
C SER A 144 -10.21 12.70 -1.73
N ASN A 145 -11.46 12.84 -2.17
CA ASN A 145 -12.08 11.85 -3.08
C ASN A 145 -11.24 11.66 -4.35
N GLN A 146 -10.59 12.72 -4.86
CA GLN A 146 -9.71 12.64 -6.01
C GLN A 146 -8.49 11.76 -5.73
N THR A 147 -7.86 11.91 -4.55
CA THR A 147 -6.72 11.09 -4.14
C THR A 147 -7.12 9.63 -3.98
N VAL A 148 -8.25 9.34 -3.33
CA VAL A 148 -8.76 7.97 -3.15
C VAL A 148 -9.10 7.34 -4.51
N ASN A 149 -9.77 8.09 -5.39
CA ASN A 149 -10.13 7.62 -6.73
C ASN A 149 -8.89 7.31 -7.59
N MET A 150 -7.86 8.16 -7.53
CA MET A 150 -6.57 7.90 -8.20
C MET A 150 -5.94 6.59 -7.72
N VAL A 151 -5.91 6.36 -6.39
CA VAL A 151 -5.37 5.11 -5.83
C VAL A 151 -6.19 3.91 -6.28
N CYS A 152 -7.53 3.98 -6.22
CA CYS A 152 -8.40 2.88 -6.65
C CYS A 152 -8.24 2.57 -8.15
N LEU A 153 -8.18 3.58 -9.00
CA LEU A 153 -7.99 3.43 -10.45
C LEU A 153 -6.67 2.73 -10.77
N ASN A 154 -5.56 3.22 -10.22
CA ASN A 154 -4.24 2.66 -10.50
C ASN A 154 -4.09 1.26 -9.90
N LEU A 155 -4.70 1.00 -8.74
CA LEU A 155 -4.73 -0.32 -8.13
C LEU A 155 -5.54 -1.33 -8.95
N SER A 156 -6.72 -0.94 -9.45
CA SER A 156 -7.52 -1.79 -10.33
C SER A 156 -6.74 -2.15 -11.59
N ARG A 157 -6.11 -1.17 -12.24
CA ARG A 157 -5.26 -1.42 -13.42
C ARG A 157 -4.05 -2.28 -13.11
N ALA A 158 -3.42 -2.09 -11.94
CA ALA A 158 -2.28 -2.91 -11.53
C ALA A 158 -2.68 -4.38 -11.35
N LEU A 159 -3.87 -4.66 -10.79
CA LEU A 159 -4.37 -6.04 -10.65
C LEU A 159 -4.84 -6.65 -11.97
N GLU A 160 -5.34 -5.84 -12.91
CA GLU A 160 -5.87 -6.31 -14.19
C GLU A 160 -4.78 -6.52 -15.27
N GLU A 161 -3.81 -5.60 -15.37
CA GLU A 161 -2.92 -5.53 -16.53
C GLU A 161 -1.49 -6.01 -16.27
N GLN A 162 -1.07 -6.10 -15.01
CA GLN A 162 0.33 -6.39 -14.68
C GLN A 162 0.53 -7.84 -14.29
N VAL A 163 1.76 -8.32 -14.45
CA VAL A 163 2.27 -9.60 -13.91
C VAL A 163 3.01 -9.41 -12.57
N THR A 164 3.09 -8.17 -12.09
CA THR A 164 3.77 -7.76 -10.86
C THR A 164 2.81 -7.62 -9.66
N GLN A 165 1.58 -8.10 -9.79
CA GLN A 165 0.59 -8.16 -8.73
C GLN A 165 1.08 -9.02 -7.57
N THR A 166 0.95 -8.49 -6.36
CA THR A 166 1.41 -9.14 -5.13
C THR A 166 0.33 -9.12 -4.06
N HIS A 167 0.54 -9.88 -2.98
CA HIS A 167 -0.32 -9.85 -1.80
C HIS A 167 -0.48 -8.44 -1.22
N SER A 168 0.50 -7.55 -1.38
CA SER A 168 0.42 -6.15 -0.95
C SER A 168 -0.67 -5.39 -1.70
N HIS A 169 -0.86 -5.66 -2.99
CA HIS A 169 -1.94 -5.06 -3.79
C HIS A 169 -3.31 -5.51 -3.27
N MET A 170 -3.47 -6.82 -3.02
CA MET A 170 -4.71 -7.35 -2.46
C MET A 170 -5.01 -6.77 -1.06
N GLY A 171 -3.98 -6.64 -0.22
CA GLY A 171 -4.08 -6.02 1.10
C GLY A 171 -4.45 -4.53 1.04
N LEU A 172 -3.99 -3.80 0.02
CA LEU A 172 -4.40 -2.42 -0.21
C LEU A 172 -5.90 -2.32 -0.56
N VAL A 173 -6.41 -3.22 -1.41
CA VAL A 173 -7.86 -3.28 -1.71
C VAL A 173 -8.68 -3.53 -0.45
N VAL A 174 -8.25 -4.48 0.39
CA VAL A 174 -8.92 -4.76 1.68
C VAL A 174 -9.01 -3.51 2.55
N SER A 175 -7.94 -2.70 2.58
CA SER A 175 -7.87 -1.48 3.38
C SER A 175 -8.77 -0.38 2.81
N LEU A 176 -8.76 -0.19 1.49
CA LEU A 176 -9.64 0.77 0.81
C LEU A 176 -11.12 0.39 0.93
N ALA A 177 -11.45 -0.91 0.91
CA ALA A 177 -12.84 -1.36 1.08
C ALA A 177 -13.39 -0.96 2.44
N LYS A 178 -12.55 -1.02 3.49
CA LYS A 178 -12.92 -0.61 4.85
C LYS A 178 -13.00 0.90 5.00
N CYS A 179 -12.02 1.63 4.47
CA CYS A 179 -11.88 3.06 4.73
C CYS A 179 -12.68 3.94 3.75
N ASN A 180 -12.87 3.51 2.50
CA ASN A 180 -13.53 4.29 1.44
C ASN A 180 -14.41 3.42 0.53
N PRO A 181 -15.39 2.69 1.08
CA PRO A 181 -16.22 1.76 0.30
C PRO A 181 -16.93 2.41 -0.89
N LEU A 182 -17.45 3.64 -0.72
CA LEU A 182 -18.21 4.34 -1.76
C LEU A 182 -17.40 4.64 -3.02
N ILE A 183 -16.09 4.92 -2.88
CA ILE A 183 -15.22 5.19 -4.04
C ILE A 183 -14.72 3.87 -4.62
N LEU A 184 -14.39 2.89 -3.77
CA LEU A 184 -13.97 1.57 -4.23
C LEU A 184 -15.08 0.84 -5.00
N GLU A 185 -16.35 1.11 -4.70
CA GLU A 185 -17.52 0.52 -5.36
C GLU A 185 -17.45 0.61 -6.89
N GLY A 186 -17.03 1.75 -7.43
CA GLY A 186 -16.85 1.94 -8.88
C GLY A 186 -15.80 1.03 -9.53
N TYR A 187 -14.99 0.34 -8.72
CA TYR A 187 -13.92 -0.58 -9.11
C TYR A 187 -14.14 -2.01 -8.58
N ALA A 188 -15.16 -2.25 -7.75
CA ALA A 188 -15.31 -3.51 -7.03
C ALA A 188 -15.40 -4.72 -7.96
N LEU A 189 -16.13 -4.59 -9.07
CA LEU A 189 -16.31 -5.63 -10.06
C LEU A 189 -15.01 -5.98 -10.79
N SER A 190 -14.23 -4.99 -11.25
CA SER A 190 -12.95 -5.24 -11.90
C SER A 190 -11.96 -5.88 -10.93
N LEU A 191 -11.90 -5.39 -9.70
CA LEU A 191 -11.03 -5.93 -8.65
C LEU A 191 -11.35 -7.39 -8.31
N ILE A 192 -12.64 -7.75 -8.21
CA ILE A 192 -13.07 -9.13 -7.97
C ILE A 192 -12.66 -10.02 -9.13
N ARG A 193 -12.97 -9.61 -10.37
CA ARG A 193 -12.61 -10.40 -11.57
C ARG A 193 -11.11 -10.63 -11.66
N SER A 194 -10.31 -9.57 -11.55
CA SER A 194 -8.85 -9.70 -11.59
C SER A 194 -8.34 -10.71 -10.58
N VAL A 195 -8.85 -10.71 -9.35
CA VAL A 195 -8.39 -11.61 -8.29
C VAL A 195 -8.84 -13.06 -8.51
N ILE A 196 -10.04 -13.27 -9.06
CA ILE A 196 -10.51 -14.60 -9.48
C ILE A 196 -9.64 -15.12 -10.62
N ASP A 197 -9.32 -14.28 -11.60
CA ASP A 197 -8.47 -14.63 -12.75
C ASP A 197 -7.04 -14.97 -12.31
N ILE A 198 -6.44 -14.15 -11.43
CA ILE A 198 -5.13 -14.40 -10.82
C ILE A 198 -5.10 -15.74 -10.06
N CYS A 199 -6.23 -16.15 -9.49
CA CYS A 199 -6.36 -17.39 -8.72
C CYS A 199 -7.10 -18.51 -9.50
N GLY A 200 -7.19 -18.37 -10.82
CA GLY A 200 -8.00 -19.22 -11.69
C GLY A 200 -7.50 -20.66 -11.82
N PRO A 201 -8.32 -21.56 -12.40
CA PRO A 201 -8.03 -22.99 -12.51
C PRO A 201 -6.84 -23.39 -13.39
N GLU A 202 -6.29 -22.47 -14.18
CA GLU A 202 -5.17 -22.75 -15.09
C GLU A 202 -3.79 -22.64 -14.41
N GLU A 203 -3.69 -22.00 -13.24
CA GLU A 203 -2.43 -21.97 -12.48
C GLU A 203 -2.27 -23.25 -11.64
N THR A 204 -1.37 -24.13 -12.08
CA THR A 204 -1.12 -25.44 -11.46
C THR A 204 -0.41 -25.39 -10.10
N GLU A 205 0.09 -24.22 -9.66
CA GLU A 205 0.77 -24.01 -8.37
C GLU A 205 0.43 -22.64 -7.74
N ILE A 206 -0.86 -22.36 -7.53
CA ILE A 206 -1.24 -21.21 -6.69
C ILE A 206 -0.93 -21.54 -5.23
N SER A 207 -0.15 -20.70 -4.55
CA SER A 207 0.12 -20.90 -3.13
C SER A 207 -1.15 -20.66 -2.29
N ALA A 208 -1.33 -21.43 -1.21
CA ALA A 208 -2.42 -21.21 -0.26
C ALA A 208 -2.46 -19.76 0.26
N GLN A 209 -1.31 -19.09 0.33
CA GLN A 209 -1.23 -17.68 0.69
C GLN A 209 -1.89 -16.75 -0.35
N LYS A 210 -1.69 -17.00 -1.66
CA LYS A 210 -2.39 -16.24 -2.72
C LYS A 210 -3.90 -16.42 -2.61
N HIS A 211 -4.39 -17.65 -2.45
CA HIS A 211 -5.81 -17.93 -2.20
C HIS A 211 -6.33 -17.19 -0.96
N LEU A 212 -5.60 -17.22 0.14
CA LEU A 212 -6.02 -16.55 1.37
C LEU A 212 -6.20 -15.04 1.17
N ASN A 213 -5.24 -14.39 0.49
CA ASN A 213 -5.31 -12.95 0.21
C ASN A 213 -6.48 -12.61 -0.73
N ALA A 214 -6.72 -13.45 -1.74
CA ALA A 214 -7.85 -13.31 -2.65
C ALA A 214 -9.21 -13.42 -1.91
N ILE A 215 -9.35 -14.43 -1.06
CA ILE A 215 -10.54 -14.63 -0.22
C ILE A 215 -10.74 -13.43 0.71
N GLN A 216 -9.68 -12.92 1.34
CA GLN A 216 -9.75 -11.75 2.22
C GLN A 216 -10.21 -10.50 1.48
N LEU A 217 -9.73 -10.30 0.25
CA LEU A 217 -10.16 -9.21 -0.62
C LEU A 217 -11.65 -9.31 -0.95
N ILE A 218 -12.09 -10.45 -1.50
CA ILE A 218 -13.49 -10.70 -1.86
C ILE A 218 -14.39 -10.50 -0.63
N ASN A 219 -14.02 -11.09 0.51
CA ASN A 219 -14.77 -10.96 1.75
C ASN A 219 -14.84 -9.52 2.26
N SER A 220 -13.78 -8.73 2.06
CA SER A 220 -13.80 -7.31 2.44
C SER A 220 -14.74 -6.51 1.54
N VAL A 221 -14.72 -6.76 0.23
CA VAL A 221 -15.64 -6.12 -0.73
C VAL A 221 -17.09 -6.47 -0.39
N LEU A 222 -17.40 -7.76 -0.22
CA LEU A 222 -18.74 -8.23 0.17
C LEU A 222 -19.28 -7.59 1.45
N LYS A 223 -18.41 -7.23 2.39
CA LYS A 223 -18.80 -6.66 3.69
C LYS A 223 -19.06 -5.16 3.66
N HIS A 224 -18.39 -4.41 2.78
CA HIS A 224 -18.34 -2.94 2.87
C HIS A 224 -18.90 -2.23 1.65
N VAL A 225 -18.95 -2.90 0.49
CA VAL A 225 -19.46 -2.32 -0.76
C VAL A 225 -20.93 -2.70 -0.94
N ASP A 226 -21.72 -1.84 -1.60
CA ASP A 226 -23.12 -2.12 -1.91
C ASP A 226 -23.24 -3.44 -2.73
N PRO A 227 -23.98 -4.45 -2.23
CA PRO A 227 -24.31 -5.66 -2.97
C PRO A 227 -24.68 -5.48 -4.45
N SER A 228 -25.48 -4.47 -4.76
CA SER A 228 -26.01 -4.24 -6.10
C SER A 228 -24.91 -3.98 -7.13
N SER A 229 -23.76 -3.45 -6.69
CA SER A 229 -22.59 -3.18 -7.53
C SER A 229 -21.82 -4.45 -7.94
N ILE A 230 -22.02 -5.56 -7.22
CA ILE A 230 -21.29 -6.83 -7.42
C ILE A 230 -22.21 -8.02 -7.72
N CYS A 231 -23.53 -7.82 -7.78
CA CYS A 231 -24.51 -8.89 -8.06
C CYS A 231 -24.21 -9.67 -9.35
N SER A 232 -23.67 -9.03 -10.39
CA SER A 232 -23.34 -9.70 -11.65
C SER A 232 -22.22 -10.74 -11.52
N GLU A 233 -21.35 -10.61 -10.52
CA GLU A 233 -20.22 -11.53 -10.29
C GLU A 233 -20.53 -12.59 -9.23
N MET A 234 -21.72 -12.56 -8.62
CA MET A 234 -22.02 -13.37 -7.44
C MET A 234 -21.88 -14.88 -7.71
N GLU A 235 -22.28 -15.36 -8.88
CA GLU A 235 -22.11 -16.77 -9.26
C GLU A 235 -20.62 -17.16 -9.34
N GLN A 236 -19.79 -16.32 -9.95
CA GLN A 236 -18.35 -16.55 -10.04
C GLN A 236 -17.67 -16.49 -8.67
N ILE A 237 -18.09 -15.55 -7.81
CA ILE A 237 -17.62 -15.44 -6.42
C ILE A 237 -17.93 -16.73 -5.65
N LEU A 238 -19.17 -17.22 -5.73
CA LEU A 238 -19.59 -18.44 -5.04
C LEU A 238 -18.78 -19.65 -5.51
N LEU A 239 -18.64 -19.83 -6.83
CA LEU A 239 -17.85 -20.92 -7.41
C LEU A 239 -16.38 -20.87 -6.97
N PHE A 240 -15.77 -19.68 -7.01
CA PHE A 240 -14.40 -19.48 -6.55
C PHE A 240 -14.22 -19.87 -5.08
N LEU A 241 -15.10 -19.36 -4.21
CA LEU A 241 -15.00 -19.61 -2.78
C LEU A 241 -15.30 -21.07 -2.41
N GLU A 242 -16.21 -21.75 -3.11
CA GLU A 242 -16.47 -23.18 -2.93
C GLU A 242 -15.26 -24.05 -3.29
N LYS A 243 -14.57 -23.70 -4.37
CA LYS A 243 -13.30 -24.33 -4.74
C LYS A 243 -12.24 -24.13 -3.65
N CYS A 244 -12.07 -22.89 -3.17
CA CYS A 244 -11.14 -22.61 -2.09
C CYS A 244 -11.52 -23.30 -0.77
N HIS A 245 -12.81 -23.51 -0.49
CA HIS A 245 -13.26 -24.17 0.72
C HIS A 245 -12.79 -25.63 0.82
N SER A 246 -12.50 -26.25 -0.32
CA SER A 246 -11.96 -27.62 -0.42
C SER A 246 -10.46 -27.70 -0.05
N ASP A 247 -9.75 -26.57 -0.03
CA ASP A 247 -8.35 -26.48 0.39
C ASP A 247 -8.25 -26.30 1.91
N GLN A 248 -7.64 -27.27 2.59
CA GLN A 248 -7.52 -27.31 4.06
C GLN A 248 -6.86 -26.05 4.64
N PHE A 249 -5.96 -25.38 3.91
CA PHE A 249 -5.22 -24.24 4.43
C PHE A 249 -6.04 -22.94 4.43
N VAL A 250 -7.07 -22.84 3.58
CA VAL A 250 -7.89 -21.62 3.44
C VAL A 250 -9.37 -21.86 3.68
N SER A 251 -9.76 -23.10 4.01
CA SER A 251 -11.15 -23.54 4.17
C SER A 251 -11.97 -22.67 5.14
N SER A 252 -11.38 -22.25 6.27
CA SER A 252 -12.06 -21.42 7.28
C SER A 252 -12.33 -20.00 6.76
N ALA A 253 -11.37 -19.38 6.07
CA ALA A 253 -11.53 -18.08 5.45
C ALA A 253 -12.57 -18.13 4.33
N ALA A 254 -12.51 -19.17 3.50
CA ALA A 254 -13.47 -19.41 2.43
C ALA A 254 -14.90 -19.61 2.97
N ALA A 255 -15.07 -20.38 4.05
CA ALA A 255 -16.37 -20.60 4.68
C ALA A 255 -17.01 -19.29 5.16
N GLN A 256 -16.22 -18.42 5.79
CA GLN A 256 -16.71 -17.12 6.25
C GLN A 256 -17.11 -16.20 5.09
N ALA A 257 -16.34 -16.20 4.01
CA ALA A 257 -16.65 -15.42 2.81
C ALA A 257 -17.90 -15.96 2.09
N LEU A 258 -18.05 -17.30 2.01
CA LEU A 258 -19.24 -17.96 1.46
C LEU A 258 -20.51 -17.59 2.20
N LEU A 259 -20.45 -17.55 3.53
CA LEU A 259 -21.59 -17.16 4.35
C LEU A 259 -22.06 -15.74 4.00
N ASN A 260 -21.11 -14.81 3.85
CA ASN A 260 -21.43 -13.43 3.48
C ASN A 260 -21.99 -13.34 2.06
N ALA A 261 -21.36 -14.02 1.09
CA ALA A 261 -21.84 -14.05 -0.29
C ALA A 261 -23.28 -14.59 -0.39
N ARG A 262 -23.59 -15.69 0.30
CA ARG A 262 -24.93 -16.32 0.32
C ARG A 262 -25.98 -15.50 1.07
N THR A 263 -25.58 -14.59 1.94
CA THR A 263 -26.52 -13.67 2.60
C THR A 263 -26.97 -12.56 1.65
N ILE A 264 -26.16 -12.26 0.65
CA ILE A 264 -26.36 -11.18 -0.31
C ILE A 264 -27.08 -11.68 -1.58
N ALA A 265 -26.75 -12.89 -2.04
CA ALA A 265 -27.34 -13.56 -3.20
C ALA A 265 -28.82 -13.91 -2.98
#